data_AF-A0A0C2YE98-F1
#
_entry.id   AF-A0A0C2YE98-F1
#
_cell.length_a   1.000
_cell.length_b   1.000
_cell.length_c   1.000
_cell.angle_alpha   90.00
_cell.angle_beta   90.00
_cell.angle_gamma   90.00
#
_symmetry.space_group_name_H-M   'P 1'
#
loop_
_entity.id
_entity.type
_entity.pdbx_description
1 polymer ?
#
loop_
_entity_poly.entity_id
_entity_poly.type
_entity_poly.pdbx_seq_one_letter_code
_entity_poly.pdbx_strand_id
1 'polypeptide(L)'
;MFGFTVYQILKGNWEHHDPFELEGRLNAQSSLYGRPSQSSTFRTFQGWLATSETGSTQGTLKAFPDVLLSSAYIILRPFFTPTVEPSSKGIFDPKNRKFDISQSDFPGIFSKDGGYGGPALTPALHPNLNLEDIIISGPKVKLGHAVFWHCDVVHSVEEEHTGTEDSAVMYIPAVPLTPQNAGYIKRQKESFLHGQRPPDFGKGRGEEGYIGVADINDVLSQVGQRAMGLVGA
;
A
#
# COMPACT_ATOMS: atom_id res chain seq x y z
N MET A 1 14.48 -10.52 -21.60
CA MET A 1 14.47 -11.30 -20.35
C MET A 1 13.53 -10.55 -19.44
N PHE A 2 12.27 -10.98 -19.32
CA PHE A 2 11.30 -10.23 -18.50
C PHE A 2 11.72 -10.37 -17.03
N GLY A 3 12.16 -9.27 -16.43
CA GLY A 3 12.60 -9.24 -15.04
C GLY A 3 11.40 -9.29 -14.09
N PHE A 4 11.43 -10.21 -13.13
CA PHE A 4 10.52 -10.16 -11.99
C PHE A 4 10.92 -8.99 -11.09
N THR A 5 9.97 -8.20 -10.56
CA THR A 5 10.21 -6.96 -9.79
C THR A 5 11.30 -7.09 -8.72
N VAL A 6 11.33 -8.23 -8.01
CA VAL A 6 12.24 -8.47 -6.87
C VAL A 6 13.42 -9.38 -7.23
N TYR A 7 13.74 -9.54 -8.51
CA TYR A 7 14.76 -10.47 -9.00
C TYR A 7 16.14 -10.24 -8.36
N GLN A 8 16.58 -8.99 -8.24
CA GLN A 8 17.88 -8.67 -7.63
C GLN A 8 17.95 -9.11 -6.16
N ILE A 9 16.86 -8.92 -5.41
CA ILE A 9 16.75 -9.36 -4.01
C ILE A 9 16.91 -10.89 -3.92
N LEU A 10 16.15 -11.64 -4.73
CA LEU A 10 16.16 -13.11 -4.69
C LEU A 10 17.48 -13.72 -5.19
N LYS A 11 18.27 -12.99 -5.98
CA LYS A 11 19.61 -13.40 -6.40
C LYS A 11 20.69 -13.11 -5.35
N GLY A 12 20.33 -12.45 -4.24
CA GLY A 12 21.27 -12.03 -3.20
C GLY A 12 21.98 -10.70 -3.49
N ASN A 13 21.60 -9.98 -4.54
CA ASN A 13 22.13 -8.66 -4.90
C ASN A 13 21.12 -7.56 -4.52
N TRP A 14 20.56 -7.63 -3.32
CA TRP A 14 19.46 -6.77 -2.90
C TRP A 14 19.83 -5.28 -2.92
N GLU A 15 21.11 -4.94 -2.73
CA GLU A 15 21.64 -3.56 -2.82
C GLU A 15 21.50 -2.96 -4.23
N HIS A 16 21.35 -3.80 -5.25
CA HIS A 16 21.15 -3.40 -6.64
C HIS A 16 19.67 -3.41 -7.06
N HIS A 17 18.76 -3.74 -6.15
CA HIS A 17 17.34 -3.61 -6.42
C HIS A 17 16.97 -2.12 -6.47
N ASP A 18 16.38 -1.68 -7.57
CA ASP A 18 15.77 -0.36 -7.68
C ASP A 18 14.26 -0.46 -7.40
N PRO A 19 13.77 0.06 -6.26
CA PRO A 19 12.35 0.03 -5.94
C PRO A 19 11.48 0.76 -6.98
N PHE A 20 12.04 1.72 -7.70
CA PHE A 20 11.36 2.54 -8.70
C PHE A 20 11.37 1.93 -10.11
N GLU A 21 12.03 0.80 -10.33
CA GLU A 21 11.95 0.07 -11.58
C GLU A 21 10.52 -0.45 -11.81
N LEU A 22 9.93 -0.09 -12.96
CA LEU A 22 8.53 -0.37 -13.25
C LEU A 22 8.31 -1.63 -14.08
N GLU A 23 9.29 -2.12 -14.85
CA GLU A 23 9.07 -3.16 -15.87
C GLU A 23 8.38 -4.40 -15.29
N GLY A 24 8.90 -4.93 -14.18
CA GLY A 24 8.29 -6.08 -13.49
C GLY A 24 6.92 -5.77 -12.85
N ARG A 25 6.64 -4.51 -12.53
CA ARG A 25 5.38 -4.06 -11.91
C ARG A 25 4.24 -3.91 -12.91
N LEU A 26 4.54 -3.57 -14.16
CA LEU A 26 3.53 -3.31 -15.20
C LEU A 26 2.61 -4.52 -15.48
N ASN A 27 3.14 -5.73 -15.30
CA ASN A 27 2.43 -6.99 -15.52
C ASN A 27 2.07 -7.72 -14.21
N ALA A 28 2.33 -7.11 -13.05
CA ALA A 28 2.09 -7.72 -11.76
C ALA A 28 0.59 -7.76 -11.44
N GLN A 29 0.08 -8.95 -11.12
CA GLN A 29 -1.32 -9.11 -10.72
C GLN A 29 -1.50 -8.78 -9.24
N SER A 30 -1.87 -7.55 -8.93
CA SER A 30 -2.10 -7.07 -7.55
C SER A 30 -3.29 -7.74 -6.85
N SER A 31 -4.22 -8.32 -7.63
CA SER A 31 -5.41 -9.02 -7.13
C SER A 31 -5.54 -10.40 -7.77
N LEU A 32 -4.96 -11.42 -7.12
CA LEU A 32 -4.98 -12.81 -7.59
C LEU A 32 -6.27 -13.57 -7.25
N TYR A 33 -6.89 -13.22 -6.12
CA TYR A 33 -8.02 -13.98 -5.55
C TYR A 33 -9.36 -13.23 -5.64
N GLY A 34 -9.37 -12.00 -6.17
CA GLY A 34 -10.59 -11.20 -6.29
C GLY A 34 -11.27 -10.91 -4.95
N ARG A 35 -10.49 -10.77 -3.87
CA ARG A 35 -11.03 -10.56 -2.52
C ARG A 35 -11.73 -9.20 -2.41
N PRO A 36 -12.78 -9.09 -1.58
CA PRO A 36 -13.35 -7.78 -1.26
C PRO A 36 -12.30 -6.88 -0.62
N SER A 37 -12.35 -5.59 -0.94
CA SER A 37 -11.41 -4.57 -0.41
C SER A 37 -9.94 -4.81 -0.77
N GLN A 38 -9.67 -5.58 -1.84
CA GLN A 38 -8.33 -5.73 -2.43
C GLN A 38 -8.20 -4.79 -3.64
N SER A 39 -7.13 -4.00 -3.66
CA SER A 39 -6.83 -3.14 -4.80
C SER A 39 -6.45 -3.96 -6.04
N SER A 40 -7.15 -3.73 -7.15
CA SER A 40 -6.88 -4.30 -8.46
C SER A 40 -6.15 -3.33 -9.40
N THR A 41 -5.79 -2.15 -8.91
CA THR A 41 -5.00 -1.14 -9.63
C THR A 41 -3.53 -1.18 -9.26
N PHE A 42 -2.66 -0.92 -10.23
CA PHE A 42 -1.25 -0.63 -9.98
C PHE A 42 -1.11 0.85 -9.59
N ARG A 43 -0.70 1.09 -8.34
CA ARG A 43 -0.40 2.40 -7.78
C ARG A 43 1.11 2.51 -7.62
N THR A 44 1.74 3.56 -8.15
CA THR A 44 3.18 3.79 -7.92
C THR A 44 3.40 4.40 -6.55
N PHE A 45 2.53 5.35 -6.19
CA PHE A 45 2.46 5.94 -4.85
C PHE A 45 1.05 5.84 -4.32
N GLN A 46 0.96 5.47 -3.05
CA GLN A 46 -0.23 5.81 -2.26
C GLN A 46 -0.12 7.26 -1.82
N GLY A 47 -1.23 7.86 -1.45
CA GLY A 47 -1.22 9.24 -1.00
C GLY A 47 -2.59 9.73 -0.57
N TRP A 48 -2.57 10.86 0.11
CA TRP A 48 -3.77 11.56 0.53
C TRP A 48 -3.58 13.07 0.51
N LEU A 49 -4.70 13.78 0.44
CA LEU A 49 -4.83 15.24 0.57
C LEU A 49 -5.40 15.56 1.95
N ALA A 50 -4.73 16.42 2.71
CA ALA A 50 -5.18 16.88 4.01
C ALA A 50 -6.41 17.79 3.89
N THR A 51 -7.49 17.43 4.61
CA THR A 51 -8.68 18.27 4.78
C THR A 51 -8.77 18.87 6.18
N SER A 52 -7.81 18.58 7.06
CA SER A 52 -7.60 19.21 8.36
C SER A 52 -6.10 19.37 8.67
N GLU A 53 -5.79 20.05 9.77
CA GLU A 53 -4.41 20.16 10.27
C GLU A 53 -4.10 18.99 11.19
N THR A 54 -2.97 18.31 10.97
CA THR A 54 -2.60 17.12 11.76
C THR A 54 -1.09 16.98 11.81
N GLY A 55 -0.54 16.66 12.97
CA GLY A 55 0.89 16.38 13.17
C GLY A 55 1.15 15.10 13.94
N SER A 56 2.39 14.94 14.39
CA SER A 56 2.79 13.84 15.27
C SER A 56 1.94 13.82 16.54
N THR A 57 1.61 12.61 17.01
CA THR A 57 0.70 12.29 18.13
C THR A 57 -0.77 12.66 17.90
N GLN A 58 -1.14 13.04 16.68
CA GLN A 58 -2.49 13.45 16.31
C GLN A 58 -3.11 12.46 15.31
N GLY A 59 -2.80 11.17 15.40
CA GLY A 59 -3.38 10.17 14.51
C GLY A 59 -2.89 10.29 13.06
N THR A 60 -1.64 10.73 12.85
CA THR A 60 -1.07 10.88 11.50
C THR A 60 -0.48 9.56 10.96
N LEU A 61 -0.08 9.56 9.69
CA LEU A 61 0.63 8.45 9.06
C LEU A 61 2.01 8.28 9.70
N LYS A 62 2.40 7.03 9.97
CA LYS A 62 3.78 6.67 10.25
C LYS A 62 4.36 5.83 9.11
N ALA A 63 5.65 5.98 8.82
CA ALA A 63 6.32 5.25 7.76
C ALA A 63 7.70 4.73 8.19
N PHE A 64 8.09 3.59 7.62
CA PHE A 64 9.47 3.12 7.68
C PHE A 64 10.31 3.92 6.66
N PRO A 65 11.40 4.57 7.07
CA PRO A 65 12.08 5.59 6.26
C PRO A 65 13.01 5.03 5.17
N ASP A 66 13.02 3.72 4.92
CA ASP A 66 13.85 3.09 3.88
C ASP A 66 13.10 1.97 3.15
N VAL A 67 12.63 2.29 1.94
CA VAL A 67 11.87 1.36 1.10
C VAL A 67 12.71 0.18 0.63
N LEU A 68 14.00 0.37 0.35
CA LEU A 68 14.87 -0.69 -0.17
C LEU A 68 15.12 -1.73 0.92
N LEU A 69 15.51 -1.29 2.11
CA LEU A 69 15.76 -2.17 3.25
C LEU A 69 14.50 -2.90 3.68
N SER A 70 13.35 -2.21 3.75
CA SER A 70 12.10 -2.87 4.13
C SER A 70 11.66 -3.90 3.08
N SER A 71 11.77 -3.58 1.79
CA SER A 71 11.42 -4.51 0.71
C SER A 71 12.32 -5.73 0.69
N ALA A 72 13.65 -5.53 0.76
CA ALA A 72 14.62 -6.61 0.83
C ALA A 72 14.35 -7.53 2.03
N TYR A 73 14.13 -6.94 3.21
CA TYR A 73 13.83 -7.71 4.42
C TYR A 73 12.54 -8.52 4.28
N ILE A 74 11.43 -7.90 3.86
CA ILE A 74 10.12 -8.57 3.76
C ILE A 74 10.17 -9.71 2.74
N ILE A 75 10.81 -9.50 1.59
CA ILE A 75 10.93 -10.50 0.54
C ILE A 75 11.82 -11.68 0.97
N LEU A 76 12.89 -11.41 1.73
CA LEU A 76 13.79 -12.46 2.23
C LEU A 76 13.28 -13.15 3.50
N ARG A 77 12.40 -12.50 4.27
CA ARG A 77 11.94 -12.96 5.58
C ARG A 77 11.44 -14.42 5.62
N PRO A 78 10.67 -14.93 4.63
CA PRO A 78 10.21 -16.32 4.62
C PRO A 78 11.35 -17.35 4.56
N PHE A 79 12.51 -16.97 4.04
CA PHE A 79 13.64 -17.88 3.84
C PHE A 79 14.62 -17.90 5.01
N PHE A 80 14.49 -16.99 5.98
CA PHE A 80 15.42 -16.87 7.10
C PHE A 80 14.69 -16.94 8.45
N THR A 81 14.76 -18.11 9.09
CA THR A 81 14.13 -18.37 10.38
C THR A 81 15.05 -17.93 11.53
N PRO A 82 14.54 -17.20 12.55
CA PRO A 82 15.34 -16.85 13.72
C PRO A 82 15.68 -18.10 14.53
N THR A 83 16.90 -18.19 15.05
CA THR A 83 17.33 -19.28 15.93
C THR A 83 17.31 -18.90 17.41
N VAL A 84 16.84 -17.70 17.71
CA VAL A 84 16.63 -17.15 19.06
C VAL A 84 15.24 -16.53 19.13
N GLU A 85 14.73 -16.36 20.34
CA GLU A 85 13.45 -15.68 20.57
C GLU A 85 13.42 -14.28 19.93
N PRO A 86 12.33 -13.87 19.26
CA PRO A 86 12.21 -12.56 18.63
C PRO A 86 12.48 -11.37 19.57
N SER A 87 12.19 -11.51 20.87
CA SER A 87 12.40 -10.49 21.90
C SER A 87 13.84 -10.45 22.45
N SER A 88 14.69 -11.39 22.06
CA SER A 88 16.09 -11.45 22.53
C SER A 88 16.93 -10.34 21.89
N LYS A 89 17.83 -9.73 22.67
CA LYS A 89 18.84 -8.79 22.13
C LYS A 89 19.69 -9.41 21.00
N GLY A 90 19.85 -10.74 21.02
CA GLY A 90 20.57 -11.48 19.99
C GLY A 90 19.87 -11.50 18.63
N ILE A 91 18.61 -11.09 18.52
CA ILE A 91 17.84 -11.15 17.27
C ILE A 91 18.50 -10.36 16.13
N PHE A 92 19.26 -9.31 16.46
CA PHE A 92 19.96 -8.47 15.48
C PHE A 92 21.28 -9.06 15.00
N ASP A 93 21.83 -10.07 15.67
CA ASP A 93 23.05 -10.75 15.21
C ASP A 93 22.71 -11.63 13.98
N PRO A 94 23.33 -11.41 12.82
CA PRO A 94 23.11 -12.21 11.63
C PRO A 94 23.31 -13.73 11.82
N LYS A 95 24.14 -14.14 12.79
CA LYS A 95 24.38 -15.56 13.12
C LYS A 95 23.16 -16.25 13.70
N ASN A 96 22.20 -15.50 14.26
CA ASN A 96 21.00 -16.03 14.87
C ASN A 96 19.85 -16.21 13.85
N ARG A 97 20.20 -16.50 12.59
CA ARG A 97 19.26 -16.79 11.50
C ARG A 97 19.74 -18.01 10.73
N LYS A 98 18.79 -18.86 10.35
CA LYS A 98 19.04 -20.04 9.53
C LYS A 98 18.27 -19.92 8.22
N PHE A 99 18.94 -20.18 7.10
CA PHE A 99 18.26 -20.34 5.82
C PHE A 99 17.40 -21.61 5.84
N ASP A 100 16.11 -21.48 5.59
CA ASP A 100 15.14 -22.56 5.64
C ASP A 100 14.11 -22.41 4.52
N ILE A 101 14.01 -23.43 3.67
CA ILE A 101 13.05 -23.53 2.56
C ILE A 101 12.15 -24.77 2.71
N SER A 102 12.20 -25.43 3.88
CA SER A 102 11.41 -26.62 4.15
C SER A 102 9.95 -26.31 4.47
N GLN A 103 9.67 -25.07 4.86
CA GLN A 103 8.34 -24.58 5.21
C GLN A 103 7.75 -23.74 4.09
N SER A 104 6.43 -23.76 3.97
CA SER A 104 5.67 -22.95 3.03
C SER A 104 5.09 -21.67 3.66
N ASP A 105 5.54 -21.33 4.87
CA ASP A 105 4.99 -20.22 5.63
C ASP A 105 5.62 -18.88 5.23
N PHE A 106 4.77 -17.87 5.03
CA PHE A 106 5.17 -16.49 4.76
C PHE A 106 4.76 -15.63 5.96
N PRO A 107 5.71 -15.22 6.83
CA PRO A 107 5.38 -14.46 8.03
C PRO A 107 4.53 -13.22 7.74
N GLY A 108 3.40 -13.06 8.44
CA GLY A 108 2.48 -11.95 8.25
C GLY A 108 1.50 -12.11 7.09
N ILE A 109 1.59 -13.17 6.29
CA ILE A 109 0.58 -13.55 5.31
C ILE A 109 -0.40 -14.52 5.96
N PHE A 110 -1.70 -14.29 5.77
CA PHE A 110 -2.75 -15.10 6.39
C PHE A 110 -3.94 -15.29 5.45
N SER A 111 -4.62 -16.44 5.57
CA SER A 111 -5.83 -16.73 4.80
C SER A 111 -6.95 -15.76 5.18
N LYS A 112 -7.61 -15.16 4.18
CA LYS A 112 -8.72 -14.22 4.36
C LYS A 112 -9.61 -14.23 3.12
N ASP A 113 -10.93 -14.26 3.30
CA ASP A 113 -11.95 -14.11 2.24
C ASP A 113 -11.70 -14.98 0.97
N GLY A 114 -11.27 -16.24 1.14
CA GLY A 114 -11.00 -17.17 0.02
C GLY A 114 -9.67 -16.95 -0.71
N GLY A 115 -8.78 -16.11 -0.17
CA GLY A 115 -7.40 -15.94 -0.63
C GLY A 115 -6.47 -15.60 0.52
N TYR A 116 -5.46 -14.76 0.28
CA TYR A 116 -4.49 -14.33 1.28
C TYR A 116 -4.44 -12.81 1.45
N GLY A 117 -4.30 -12.35 2.69
CA GLY A 117 -4.03 -10.96 3.08
C GLY A 117 -2.66 -10.78 3.72
N GLY A 118 -2.25 -9.52 3.90
CA GLY A 118 -0.96 -9.13 4.44
C GLY A 118 -0.05 -8.43 3.42
N PRO A 119 1.26 -8.31 3.72
CA PRO A 119 1.89 -8.75 4.96
C PRO A 119 1.48 -7.85 6.15
N ALA A 120 1.00 -8.47 7.23
CA ALA A 120 0.83 -7.82 8.53
C ALA A 120 2.16 -7.87 9.29
N LEU A 121 2.81 -6.71 9.37
CA LEU A 121 4.10 -6.59 10.02
C LEU A 121 3.91 -6.36 11.52
N THR A 122 4.56 -7.18 12.35
CA THR A 122 4.53 -7.10 13.80
C THR A 122 5.94 -7.35 14.35
N PRO A 123 6.28 -6.88 15.55
CA PRO A 123 7.57 -7.18 16.18
C PRO A 123 7.84 -8.69 16.31
N ALA A 124 6.82 -9.50 16.59
CA ALA A 124 6.96 -10.95 16.69
C ALA A 124 7.31 -11.61 15.34
N LEU A 125 6.65 -11.19 14.25
CA LEU A 125 6.83 -11.80 12.94
C LEU A 125 8.02 -11.21 12.18
N HIS A 126 8.37 -9.94 12.45
CA HIS A 126 9.37 -9.14 11.74
C HIS A 126 10.30 -8.39 12.71
N PRO A 127 10.94 -9.08 13.68
CA PRO A 127 11.66 -8.41 14.77
C PRO A 127 12.84 -7.54 14.30
N ASN A 128 13.48 -7.90 13.19
CA ASN A 128 14.64 -7.15 12.71
C ASN A 128 14.29 -5.84 12.00
N LEU A 129 13.02 -5.60 11.67
CA LEU A 129 12.59 -4.26 11.24
C LEU A 129 12.57 -3.27 12.39
N ASN A 130 12.61 -3.73 13.65
CA ASN A 130 12.56 -2.89 14.84
C ASN A 130 11.49 -1.79 14.74
N LEU A 131 10.26 -2.22 14.37
CA LEU A 131 9.18 -1.32 13.94
C LEU A 131 8.85 -0.26 14.99
N GLU A 132 9.01 -0.57 16.27
CA GLU A 132 8.70 0.35 17.38
C GLU A 132 9.68 1.52 17.48
N ASP A 133 10.95 1.32 17.12
CA ASP A 133 11.98 2.37 17.21
C ASP A 133 12.22 3.09 15.88
N ILE A 134 11.98 2.43 14.74
CA ILE A 134 12.38 2.93 13.41
C ILE A 134 11.23 3.61 12.66
N ILE A 135 9.98 3.21 12.91
CA ILE A 135 8.84 3.85 12.25
C ILE A 135 8.71 5.29 12.77
N ILE A 136 8.66 6.25 11.85
CA ILE A 136 8.55 7.67 12.17
C ILE A 136 7.20 8.25 11.76
N SER A 137 6.67 9.17 12.57
CA SER A 137 5.48 9.93 12.21
C SER A 137 5.77 10.92 11.08
N GLY A 138 4.79 11.10 10.20
CA GLY A 138 4.84 12.09 9.14
C GLY A 138 4.94 13.52 9.70
N PRO A 139 5.44 14.48 8.89
CA PRO A 139 5.51 15.86 9.30
C PRO A 139 4.11 16.45 9.51
N LYS A 140 4.04 17.57 10.22
CA LYS A 140 2.79 18.32 10.37
C LYS A 140 2.25 18.76 9.01
N VAL A 141 1.01 18.40 8.71
CA VAL A 141 0.29 18.79 7.50
C VAL A 141 -0.74 19.85 7.81
N LYS A 142 -1.01 20.70 6.81
CA LYS A 142 -2.06 21.72 6.83
C LYS A 142 -3.07 21.43 5.74
N LEU A 143 -4.22 22.10 5.81
CA LEU A 143 -5.24 22.03 4.77
C LEU A 143 -4.63 22.22 3.37
N GLY A 144 -4.93 21.29 2.45
CA GLY A 144 -4.44 21.31 1.07
C GLY A 144 -3.03 20.74 0.87
N HIS A 145 -2.31 20.36 1.92
CA HIS A 145 -1.07 19.60 1.77
C HIS A 145 -1.38 18.17 1.31
N ALA A 146 -0.52 17.61 0.46
CA ALA A 146 -0.60 16.22 0.03
C ALA A 146 0.65 15.44 0.47
N VAL A 147 0.45 14.19 0.91
CA VAL A 147 1.51 13.28 1.33
C VAL A 147 1.45 12.04 0.44
N PHE A 148 2.61 11.63 -0.07
CA PHE A 148 2.77 10.46 -0.92
C PHE A 148 3.86 9.55 -0.40
N TRP A 149 3.65 8.24 -0.51
CA TRP A 149 4.65 7.22 -0.20
C TRP A 149 4.64 6.12 -1.25
N HIS A 150 5.82 5.60 -1.56
CA HIS A 150 5.99 4.55 -2.56
C HIS A 150 5.16 3.31 -2.20
N CYS A 151 4.66 2.59 -3.21
CA CYS A 151 3.74 1.47 -3.02
C CYS A 151 4.25 0.34 -2.11
N ASP A 152 5.57 0.20 -1.98
CA ASP A 152 6.22 -0.79 -1.10
C ASP A 152 6.60 -0.23 0.28
N VAL A 153 6.43 1.08 0.55
CA VAL A 153 6.78 1.67 1.85
C VAL A 153 5.91 1.07 2.94
N VAL A 154 6.56 0.51 3.96
CA VAL A 154 5.91 0.09 5.20
C VAL A 154 5.34 1.31 5.90
N HIS A 155 4.07 1.27 6.23
CA HIS A 155 3.37 2.37 6.89
C HIS A 155 2.28 1.86 7.83
N SER A 156 1.92 2.70 8.79
CA SER A 156 0.81 2.51 9.73
C SER A 156 0.21 3.86 10.09
N VAL A 157 -0.85 3.88 10.88
CA VAL A 157 -1.40 5.11 11.48
C VAL A 157 -0.99 5.11 12.96
N GLU A 158 -0.77 6.30 13.53
CA GLU A 158 -0.63 6.43 14.98
C GLU A 158 -1.83 5.81 15.71
N GLU A 159 -1.57 5.08 16.80
CA GLU A 159 -2.62 4.40 17.57
C GLU A 159 -3.46 5.39 18.38
N GLU A 160 -2.85 6.49 18.80
CA GLU A 160 -3.49 7.54 19.58
C GLU A 160 -3.63 8.83 18.76
N HIS A 161 -4.72 9.55 19.04
CA HIS A 161 -4.93 10.92 18.58
C HIS A 161 -5.12 11.81 19.82
N THR A 162 -4.07 12.55 20.19
CA THR A 162 -4.10 13.51 21.31
C THR A 162 -4.32 14.95 20.84
N GLY A 163 -4.74 15.13 19.57
CA GLY A 163 -5.12 16.42 19.02
C GLY A 163 -6.49 16.88 19.54
N THR A 164 -6.83 18.13 19.25
CA THR A 164 -8.12 18.74 19.62
C THR A 164 -9.10 18.83 18.45
N GLU A 165 -8.64 18.51 17.24
CA GLU A 165 -9.36 18.64 15.97
C GLU A 165 -9.35 17.31 15.23
N ASP A 166 -10.31 17.08 14.34
CA ASP A 166 -10.36 15.87 13.53
C ASP A 166 -9.10 15.69 12.66
N SER A 167 -8.64 14.43 12.52
CA SER A 167 -7.65 14.02 11.52
C SER A 167 -8.38 13.50 10.29
N ALA A 168 -8.50 14.34 9.25
CA ALA A 168 -9.32 14.08 8.08
C ALA A 168 -8.51 14.25 6.78
N VAL A 169 -8.63 13.28 5.89
CA VAL A 169 -7.90 13.23 4.62
C VAL A 169 -8.76 12.63 3.49
N MET A 170 -8.45 12.97 2.24
CA MET A 170 -8.97 12.29 1.04
C MET A 170 -7.88 11.43 0.41
N TYR A 171 -8.11 10.12 0.24
CA TYR A 171 -7.15 9.22 -0.40
C TYR A 171 -7.12 9.42 -1.92
N ILE A 172 -5.97 9.86 -2.45
CA ILE A 172 -5.75 10.15 -3.87
C ILE A 172 -4.37 9.62 -4.26
N PRO A 173 -4.26 8.38 -4.78
CA PRO A 173 -2.98 7.78 -5.15
C PRO A 173 -2.46 8.28 -6.51
N ALA A 174 -1.20 8.00 -6.80
CA ALA A 174 -0.64 8.13 -8.15
C ALA A 174 -0.85 6.82 -8.93
N VAL A 175 -1.65 6.89 -10.00
CA VAL A 175 -2.05 5.73 -10.79
C VAL A 175 -1.69 5.99 -12.26
N PRO A 176 -0.57 5.45 -12.77
CA PRO A 176 -0.20 5.64 -14.17
C PRO A 176 -1.17 4.91 -15.10
N LEU A 177 -1.32 5.41 -16.33
CA LEU A 177 -2.10 4.71 -17.35
C LEU A 177 -1.33 3.45 -17.80
N THR A 178 -1.89 2.29 -17.49
CA THR A 178 -1.43 0.97 -17.95
C THR A 178 -2.63 0.19 -18.48
N PRO A 179 -2.44 -0.89 -19.27
CA PRO A 179 -3.55 -1.73 -19.71
C PRO A 179 -4.43 -2.24 -18.55
N GLN A 180 -3.81 -2.63 -17.43
CA GLN A 180 -4.52 -3.04 -16.21
C GLN A 180 -5.34 -1.90 -15.60
N ASN A 181 -4.73 -0.72 -15.42
CA ASN A 181 -5.41 0.43 -14.82
C ASN A 181 -6.52 0.97 -15.74
N ALA A 182 -6.34 0.97 -17.05
CA ALA A 182 -7.38 1.31 -18.02
C ALA A 182 -8.58 0.35 -17.92
N GLY A 183 -8.30 -0.95 -17.73
CA GLY A 183 -9.32 -1.96 -17.46
C GLY A 183 -10.12 -1.68 -16.18
N TYR A 184 -9.47 -1.20 -15.12
CA TYR A 184 -10.14 -0.77 -13.88
C TYR A 184 -10.98 0.50 -14.08
N ILE A 185 -10.42 1.54 -14.73
CA ILE A 185 -11.12 2.80 -15.02
C ILE A 185 -12.44 2.55 -15.75
N LYS A 186 -12.46 1.61 -16.71
CA LYS A 186 -13.69 1.24 -17.41
C LYS A 186 -14.80 0.78 -16.46
N ARG A 187 -14.46 -0.03 -15.44
CA ARG A 187 -15.42 -0.51 -14.43
C ARG A 187 -15.77 0.57 -13.42
N GLN A 188 -14.79 1.34 -12.95
CA GLN A 188 -15.00 2.48 -12.04
C GLN A 188 -15.96 3.51 -12.63
N LYS A 189 -15.84 3.78 -13.93
CA LYS A 189 -16.73 4.69 -14.65
C LYS A 189 -18.18 4.25 -14.56
N GLU A 190 -18.47 2.96 -14.80
CA GLU A 190 -19.85 2.44 -14.67
C GLU A 190 -20.36 2.60 -13.24
N SER A 191 -19.53 2.31 -12.22
CA SER A 191 -19.90 2.55 -10.82
C SER A 191 -20.21 4.03 -10.54
N PHE A 192 -19.37 4.94 -11.05
CA PHE A 192 -19.55 6.39 -10.89
C PHE A 192 -20.86 6.88 -11.52
N LEU A 193 -21.17 6.48 -12.75
CA LEU A 193 -22.40 6.87 -13.46
C LEU A 193 -23.69 6.42 -12.75
N HIS A 194 -23.60 5.37 -11.93
CA HIS A 194 -24.73 4.82 -11.19
C HIS A 194 -24.69 5.14 -9.68
N GLY A 195 -23.76 5.98 -9.21
CA GLY A 195 -23.61 6.28 -7.78
C GLY A 195 -23.31 5.04 -6.92
N GLN A 196 -22.70 4.02 -7.52
CA GLN A 196 -22.33 2.77 -6.85
C GLN A 196 -20.92 2.84 -6.31
N ARG A 197 -20.62 2.01 -5.30
CA ARG A 197 -19.27 1.88 -4.77
C ARG A 197 -18.30 1.44 -5.88
N PRO A 198 -17.04 1.94 -5.89
CA PRO A 198 -16.07 1.48 -6.86
C PRO A 198 -15.79 -0.03 -6.74
N PRO A 199 -15.37 -0.71 -7.81
CA PRO A 199 -15.33 -2.17 -7.90
C PRO A 199 -14.50 -2.89 -6.83
N ASP A 200 -13.45 -2.25 -6.31
CA ASP A 200 -12.56 -2.85 -5.30
C ASP A 200 -13.12 -2.76 -3.87
N PHE A 201 -14.14 -1.94 -3.61
CA PHE A 201 -14.69 -1.75 -2.26
C PHE A 201 -15.77 -2.80 -1.93
N GLY A 202 -15.97 -3.03 -0.63
CA GLY A 202 -16.98 -3.97 -0.14
C GLY A 202 -18.38 -3.66 -0.68
N LYS A 203 -19.09 -4.71 -1.12
CA LYS A 203 -20.46 -4.60 -1.67
C LYS A 203 -21.42 -4.02 -0.62
N GLY A 204 -22.29 -3.11 -1.04
CA GLY A 204 -23.27 -2.47 -0.18
C GLY A 204 -23.91 -1.27 -0.86
N ARG A 205 -24.75 -0.54 -0.12
CA ARG A 205 -25.37 0.69 -0.63
C ARG A 205 -24.27 1.70 -1.00
N GLY A 206 -24.31 2.16 -2.25
CA GLY A 206 -23.52 3.29 -2.72
C GLY A 206 -24.12 4.62 -2.27
N GLU A 207 -23.82 5.66 -3.02
CA GLU A 207 -24.30 7.03 -2.80
C GLU A 207 -25.59 7.30 -3.59
N GLU A 208 -26.10 6.32 -4.32
CA GLU A 208 -27.36 6.40 -5.06
C GLU A 208 -28.52 6.91 -4.18
N GLY A 209 -29.15 7.99 -4.67
CA GLY A 209 -30.28 8.67 -4.01
C GLY A 209 -29.89 9.68 -2.93
N TYR A 210 -28.60 9.93 -2.69
CA TYR A 210 -28.17 11.04 -1.84
C TYR A 210 -28.20 12.38 -2.59
N ILE A 211 -28.43 13.46 -1.85
CA ILE A 211 -28.42 14.82 -2.39
C ILE A 211 -26.97 15.32 -2.42
N GLY A 212 -26.58 15.96 -3.53
CA GLY A 212 -25.25 16.56 -3.66
C GLY A 212 -24.13 15.58 -4.04
N VAL A 213 -24.48 14.40 -4.56
CA VAL A 213 -23.50 13.47 -5.14
C VAL A 213 -22.97 14.04 -6.44
N ALA A 214 -21.66 14.00 -6.61
CA ALA A 214 -21.00 14.48 -7.82
C ALA A 214 -21.39 13.63 -9.04
N ASP A 215 -21.61 14.27 -10.18
CA ASP A 215 -21.92 13.62 -11.45
C ASP A 215 -20.93 14.02 -12.56
N ILE A 216 -21.21 13.60 -13.81
CA ILE A 216 -20.33 13.89 -14.96
C ILE A 216 -20.11 15.38 -15.21
N ASN A 217 -21.04 16.24 -14.81
CA ASN A 217 -20.96 17.69 -14.96
C ASN A 217 -19.98 18.31 -13.96
N ASP A 218 -19.68 17.63 -12.86
CA ASP A 218 -18.67 18.05 -11.87
C ASP A 218 -17.24 17.68 -12.31
N VAL A 219 -17.07 16.93 -13.40
CA VAL A 219 -15.77 16.65 -14.01
C VAL A 219 -15.39 17.77 -14.98
N LEU A 220 -14.96 18.89 -14.39
CA LEU A 220 -14.81 20.18 -15.08
C LEU A 220 -13.68 20.23 -16.13
N SER A 221 -12.65 19.40 -15.99
CA SER A 221 -11.46 19.47 -16.85
C SER A 221 -11.37 18.30 -17.83
N GLN A 222 -10.82 18.55 -19.02
CA GLN A 222 -10.56 17.49 -20.00
C GLN A 222 -9.60 16.42 -19.44
N VAL A 223 -8.66 16.80 -18.58
CA VAL A 223 -7.75 15.86 -17.90
C VAL A 223 -8.53 14.96 -16.95
N GLY A 224 -9.45 15.51 -16.15
CA GLY A 224 -10.33 14.73 -15.28
C GLY A 224 -11.25 13.80 -16.06
N GLN A 225 -11.81 14.27 -17.18
CA GLN A 225 -12.66 13.45 -18.05
C GLN A 225 -11.89 12.27 -18.64
N ARG A 226 -10.62 12.48 -19.08
CA ARG A 226 -9.74 11.38 -19.52
C ARG A 226 -9.42 10.41 -18.39
N ALA A 227 -9.07 10.92 -17.21
CA ALA A 227 -8.75 10.10 -16.03
C ALA A 227 -9.93 9.23 -15.58
N MET A 228 -11.16 9.72 -15.74
CA MET A 228 -12.41 9.01 -15.44
C MET A 228 -12.92 8.13 -16.60
N GLY A 229 -12.22 8.11 -17.75
CA GLY A 229 -12.62 7.34 -18.93
C GLY A 229 -13.91 7.83 -19.60
N LEU A 230 -14.27 9.10 -19.40
CA LEU A 230 -15.46 9.74 -19.98
C LEU A 230 -15.24 10.19 -21.43
N VAL A 231 -13.98 10.37 -21.82
CA VAL A 231 -13.55 10.68 -23.19
C VAL A 231 -12.42 9.73 -23.61
N GLY A 232 -12.12 9.67 -24.90
CA GLY A 232 -11.00 8.88 -25.42
C GLY A 232 -9.65 9.30 -24.83
N ALA A 233 -8.75 8.32 -24.67
CA ALA A 233 -7.36 8.56 -24.28
C ALA A 233 -6.60 9.29 -25.38
#